data_AF-A0A445DQD0-F1
#
_entry.id   AF-A0A445DQD0-F1
#
_cell.length_a   1.000
_cell.length_b   1.000
_cell.length_c   1.000
_cell.angle_alpha   90.00
_cell.angle_beta   90.00
_cell.angle_gamma   90.00
#
_symmetry.space_group_name_H-M   'P 1'
#
loop_
_entity.id
_entity.type
_entity.pdbx_description
1 polymer ?
#
loop_
_entity_poly.entity_id
_entity_poly.type
_entity_poly.pdbx_seq_one_letter_code
_entity_poly.pdbx_strand_id
1 'polypeptide(L)'
;MYPNANHRFCAMHIWQNFCKKWSDLQLKKCIWSCAKATTTHDFNAAMDRLKKINVGAWKYLDKISPKQWSRAHFSEYLKMDNYTNNNCEVFNAKVRKMRGKPIITMLEEVRCYVMQIMARNKKALVGYSGRLAPTQQSRLEREKRESNKWRPLPIGDDAGNVYEVQCLPMKVSVDLGKVPSQDFWEHLDTLPILPPRYKKPIERPSTKRDKRNDAPKDKSDPHRTKRRIGTIVCKYYLQAGHNKRSCKMRKEAMGEGSAAP
;
A
#
# COMPACT_ATOMS: atom_id res chain seq x y z
N MET A 1 4.21 -15.17 13.28
CA MET A 1 4.58 -13.74 13.21
C MET A 1 6.04 -13.64 12.79
N TYR A 2 6.39 -12.66 11.96
CA TYR A 2 7.73 -12.49 11.38
C TYR A 2 8.57 -11.58 12.31
N PRO A 3 9.43 -12.13 13.17
CA PRO A 3 10.17 -11.34 14.18
C PRO A 3 11.15 -10.35 13.57
N ASN A 4 11.62 -10.62 12.34
CA ASN A 4 12.58 -9.78 11.64
C ASN A 4 11.90 -8.70 10.76
N ALA A 5 10.57 -8.64 10.76
CA ALA A 5 9.85 -7.61 10.02
C ALA A 5 9.86 -6.29 10.80
N ASN A 6 10.32 -5.22 10.16
CA ASN A 6 10.25 -3.89 10.74
C ASN A 6 8.78 -3.45 10.85
N HIS A 7 8.28 -3.37 12.09
CA HIS A 7 6.93 -2.89 12.39
C HIS A 7 6.92 -1.37 12.46
N ARG A 8 6.18 -0.75 11.54
CA ARG A 8 6.02 0.70 11.46
C ARG A 8 4.65 1.13 11.98
N PHE A 9 4.63 2.18 12.78
CA PHE A 9 3.42 2.86 13.21
C PHE A 9 3.08 4.00 12.24
N CYS A 10 1.79 4.13 11.95
CA CYS A 10 1.28 5.24 11.17
C CYS A 10 1.40 6.54 11.99
N ALA A 11 2.13 7.53 11.46
CA ALA A 11 2.26 8.83 12.11
C ALA A 11 0.91 9.53 12.32
N MET A 12 -0.09 9.27 11.45
CA MET A 12 -1.46 9.78 11.64
C MET A 12 -2.14 9.20 12.88
N HIS A 13 -1.99 7.90 13.14
CA HIS A 13 -2.55 7.28 14.35
C HIS A 13 -1.83 7.75 15.62
N ILE A 14 -0.50 7.94 15.55
CA ILE A 14 0.26 8.54 16.64
C ILE A 14 -0.29 9.94 16.94
N TRP A 15 -0.48 10.77 15.91
CA TRP A 15 -1.09 12.10 16.04
C TRP A 15 -2.50 12.05 16.61
N GLN A 16 -3.38 11.17 16.12
CA GLN A 16 -4.76 11.04 16.64
C GLN A 16 -4.79 10.65 18.12
N ASN A 17 -3.91 9.75 18.56
CA ASN A 17 -3.81 9.41 19.98
C ASN A 17 -3.19 10.54 20.82
N PHE A 18 -2.23 11.27 20.24
CA PHE A 18 -1.62 12.43 20.85
C PHE A 18 -2.63 13.57 21.08
N CYS A 19 -3.48 13.88 20.09
CA CYS A 19 -4.52 14.91 20.17
C CYS A 19 -5.51 14.73 21.31
N LYS A 20 -5.75 13.49 21.75
CA LYS A 20 -6.64 13.21 22.87
C LYS A 20 -6.12 13.80 24.18
N LYS A 21 -4.80 14.04 24.28
CA LYS A 21 -4.14 14.64 25.44
C LYS A 21 -3.72 16.08 25.19
N TRP A 22 -3.24 16.38 23.99
CA TRP A 22 -2.76 17.71 23.61
C TRP A 22 -3.25 18.10 22.21
N SER A 23 -4.19 19.04 22.16
CA SER A 23 -4.79 19.53 20.90
C SER A 23 -4.16 20.87 20.46
N ASP A 24 -2.86 20.88 20.22
CA ASP A 24 -2.10 22.08 19.86
C ASP A 24 -1.54 22.01 18.42
N LEU A 25 -1.71 23.10 17.66
CA LEU A 25 -1.26 23.21 16.27
C LEU A 25 0.27 23.28 16.12
N GLN A 26 0.98 23.88 17.07
CA GLN A 26 2.45 23.91 17.10
C GLN A 26 3.01 22.51 17.38
N LEU A 27 2.43 21.78 18.36
CA LEU A 27 2.82 20.39 18.62
C LEU A 27 2.55 19.49 17.40
N LYS A 28 1.45 19.75 16.69
CA LYS A 28 1.17 19.11 15.38
C LYS A 28 2.33 19.31 14.43
N LYS A 29 2.77 20.55 14.22
CA LYS A 29 3.86 20.88 13.30
C LYS A 29 5.14 20.15 13.68
N CYS A 30 5.52 20.16 14.96
CA CYS A 30 6.69 19.44 15.46
C CYS A 30 6.61 17.93 15.18
N ILE A 31 5.49 17.27 15.51
CA ILE A 31 5.31 15.83 15.26
C ILE A 31 5.45 15.49 13.78
N TRP A 32 4.83 16.28 12.90
CA TRP A 32 4.94 16.05 11.47
C TRP A 32 6.36 16.32 10.96
N SER A 33 7.07 17.31 11.51
CA SER A 33 8.49 17.53 11.21
C SER A 33 9.34 16.32 11.63
N CYS A 34 9.11 15.75 12.81
CA CYS A 34 9.80 14.53 13.26
C CYS A 34 9.50 13.33 12.34
N ALA A 35 8.23 13.11 11.99
CA ALA A 35 7.84 11.98 11.14
C ALA A 35 8.43 12.09 9.72
N LYS A 36 8.50 13.32 9.18
CA LYS A 36 8.98 13.62 7.83
C LYS A 36 10.50 13.77 7.71
N ALA A 37 11.20 13.95 8.83
CA ALA A 37 12.64 14.14 8.85
C ALA A 37 13.34 13.05 8.01
N THR A 38 14.25 13.47 7.13
CA THR A 38 15.05 12.57 6.29
C THR A 38 16.37 12.22 6.93
N THR A 39 16.87 13.07 7.83
CA THR A 39 18.12 12.87 8.58
C THR A 39 17.84 12.75 10.08
N THR A 40 18.72 12.04 10.79
CA THR A 40 18.66 11.92 12.25
C THR A 40 18.86 13.28 12.93
N HIS A 41 19.67 14.16 12.33
CA HIS A 41 19.87 15.53 12.79
C HIS A 41 18.56 16.33 12.79
N ASP A 42 17.83 16.33 11.66
CA ASP A 42 16.55 17.05 11.54
C ASP A 42 15.50 16.49 12.50
N PHE A 43 15.50 15.16 12.70
CA PHE A 43 14.63 14.50 13.67
C PHE A 43 14.91 15.01 15.09
N ASN A 44 16.17 14.98 15.53
CA ASN A 44 16.56 15.43 16.86
C ASN A 44 16.24 16.92 17.05
N ALA A 45 16.52 17.77 16.08
CA ALA A 45 16.18 19.20 16.14
C ALA A 45 14.67 19.45 16.23
N ALA A 46 13.84 18.64 15.57
CA ALA A 46 12.39 18.70 15.70
C ALA A 46 11.90 18.22 17.09
N MET A 47 12.53 17.17 17.62
CA MET A 47 12.25 16.62 18.94
C MET A 47 12.67 17.57 20.08
N ASP A 48 13.78 18.29 19.93
CA ASP A 48 14.22 19.33 20.87
C ASP A 48 13.30 20.55 20.86
N ARG A 49 12.81 20.96 19.68
CA ARG A 49 11.76 22.00 19.59
C ARG A 49 10.50 21.58 20.33
N LEU A 50 10.08 20.33 20.19
CA LEU A 50 8.95 19.79 20.94
C LEU A 50 9.19 19.85 22.45
N LYS A 51 10.39 19.47 22.90
CA LYS A 51 10.79 19.51 24.32
C LYS A 51 10.73 20.92 24.90
N LYS A 52 11.13 21.93 24.14
CA LYS A 52 11.06 23.34 24.53
C LYS A 52 9.61 23.84 24.69
N ILE A 53 8.69 23.37 23.84
CA ILE A 53 7.27 23.77 23.91
C ILE A 53 6.56 23.03 25.04
N ASN A 54 6.69 21.70 25.08
CA ASN A 54 6.00 20.88 26.06
C ASN A 54 6.80 19.60 26.37
N VAL A 55 7.37 19.55 27.57
CA VAL A 55 8.17 18.41 28.05
C VAL A 55 7.32 17.14 28.21
N GLY A 56 6.04 17.26 28.58
CA GLY A 56 5.14 16.11 28.73
C GLY A 56 4.83 15.44 27.39
N ALA A 57 4.58 16.25 26.36
CA ALA A 57 4.41 15.78 24.98
C ALA A 57 5.66 15.09 24.43
N TRP A 58 6.84 15.68 24.69
CA TRP A 58 8.12 15.09 24.32
C TRP A 58 8.32 13.71 24.99
N LYS A 59 8.11 13.61 26.31
CA LYS A 59 8.20 12.34 27.05
C LYS A 59 7.24 11.27 26.51
N TYR A 60 6.08 11.65 25.98
CA TYR A 60 5.15 10.71 25.38
C TYR A 60 5.69 10.14 24.06
N LEU A 61 6.25 10.98 23.19
CA LEU A 61 6.80 10.55 21.91
C LEU A 61 8.12 9.80 22.07
N ASP A 62 8.93 10.15 23.06
CA ASP A 62 10.21 9.51 23.36
C ASP A 62 10.06 8.02 23.71
N LYS A 63 8.91 7.65 24.27
CA LYS A 63 8.54 6.23 24.51
C LYS A 63 8.36 5.43 23.23
N ILE A 64 8.07 6.09 22.10
CA ILE A 64 7.85 5.44 20.82
C ILE A 64 9.16 5.45 20.05
N SER A 65 9.74 4.28 19.81
CA SER A 65 11.03 4.16 19.12
C SER A 65 11.00 4.90 17.76
N PRO A 66 11.94 5.81 17.47
CA PRO A 66 11.99 6.55 16.21
C PRO A 66 11.98 5.64 14.97
N LYS A 67 12.59 4.45 15.08
CA LYS A 67 12.62 3.41 14.03
C LYS A 67 11.23 2.97 13.55
N GLN A 68 10.21 3.18 14.39
CA GLN A 68 8.85 2.74 14.10
C GLN A 68 8.03 3.80 13.35
N TRP A 69 8.38 5.09 13.39
CA TRP A 69 7.48 6.13 12.87
C TRP A 69 8.15 7.33 12.18
N SER A 70 9.47 7.47 12.29
CA SER A 70 10.22 8.53 11.60
C SER A 70 10.97 8.00 10.39
N ARG A 71 10.84 8.71 9.26
CA ARG A 71 11.52 8.36 8.01
C ARG A 71 13.04 8.33 8.16
N ALA A 72 13.62 9.20 8.99
CA ALA A 72 15.05 9.27 9.27
C ALA A 72 15.63 7.99 9.90
N HIS A 73 14.79 7.16 10.51
CA HIS A 73 15.20 5.95 11.22
C HIS A 73 14.65 4.66 10.58
N PHE A 74 14.01 4.77 9.41
CA PHE A 74 13.57 3.60 8.67
C PHE A 74 14.76 2.87 8.04
N SER A 75 14.67 1.55 7.99
CA SER A 75 15.65 0.70 7.32
C SER A 75 15.85 1.13 5.86
N GLU A 76 17.10 1.33 5.48
CA GLU A 76 17.50 1.72 4.12
C GLU A 76 17.25 0.59 3.10
N TYR A 77 17.28 -0.67 3.54
CA TYR A 77 16.95 -1.83 2.71
C TYR A 77 15.61 -1.73 1.98
N LEU A 78 14.60 -1.09 2.61
CA LEU A 78 13.30 -0.82 1.98
C LEU A 78 13.01 0.68 2.00
N LYS A 79 13.46 1.35 0.94
CA LYS A 79 13.19 2.78 0.67
C LYS A 79 11.70 2.99 0.41
N MET A 80 10.95 3.18 1.49
CA MET A 80 9.52 3.47 1.46
C MET A 80 9.27 4.82 2.14
N ASP A 81 8.72 5.76 1.38
CA ASP A 81 8.41 7.13 1.81
C ASP A 81 7.11 7.23 2.65
N ASN A 82 6.35 6.14 2.74
CA ASN A 82 5.07 6.15 3.45
C ASN A 82 5.29 6.03 4.97
N TYR A 83 5.18 7.14 5.69
CA TYR A 83 5.06 7.20 7.16
C TYR A 83 3.60 7.32 7.62
N THR A 84 2.64 7.30 6.69
CA THR A 84 1.20 7.27 6.97
C THR A 84 0.55 6.08 6.28
N ASN A 85 -0.57 5.60 6.84
CA ASN A 85 -1.34 4.48 6.32
C ASN A 85 -2.44 4.92 5.33
N ASN A 86 -2.28 6.08 4.71
CA ASN A 86 -3.30 6.72 3.86
C ASN A 86 -3.83 5.76 2.77
N ASN A 87 -2.97 4.95 2.15
CA ASN A 87 -3.37 4.02 1.11
C ASN A 87 -4.34 2.94 1.62
N CYS A 88 -4.05 2.34 2.77
CA CYS A 88 -4.95 1.35 3.35
C CYS A 88 -6.22 2.01 3.90
N GLU A 89 -6.14 3.21 4.45
CA GLU A 89 -7.31 3.94 4.96
C GLU A 89 -8.28 4.30 3.83
N VAL A 90 -7.79 4.84 2.71
CA VAL A 90 -8.61 5.14 1.52
C VAL A 90 -9.25 3.88 0.96
N PHE A 91 -8.48 2.80 0.84
CA PHE A 91 -8.99 1.52 0.38
C PHE A 91 -10.07 0.96 1.32
N ASN A 92 -9.78 0.92 2.62
CA ASN A 92 -10.69 0.40 3.64
C ASN A 92 -11.98 1.22 3.69
N ALA A 93 -11.90 2.55 3.61
CA ALA A 93 -13.06 3.44 3.57
C ALA A 93 -13.97 3.13 2.38
N LYS A 94 -13.37 2.84 1.21
CA LYS A 94 -14.10 2.52 -0.01
C LYS A 94 -14.75 1.13 0.04
N VAL A 95 -14.02 0.12 0.50
CA VAL A 95 -14.51 -1.27 0.61
C VAL A 95 -15.51 -1.45 1.75
N ARG A 96 -15.50 -0.59 2.78
CA ARG A 96 -16.42 -0.65 3.93
C ARG A 96 -17.89 -0.74 3.53
N LYS A 97 -18.30 -0.10 2.42
CA LYS A 97 -19.69 -0.14 1.93
C LYS A 97 -20.01 -1.39 1.11
N MET A 98 -19.01 -2.02 0.51
CA MET A 98 -19.16 -3.19 -0.36
C MET A 98 -19.12 -4.49 0.43
N ARG A 99 -18.36 -4.53 1.53
CA ARG A 99 -18.11 -5.76 2.33
C ARG A 99 -19.34 -6.39 2.97
N GLY A 100 -20.44 -5.65 3.10
CA GLY A 100 -21.70 -6.16 3.66
C GLY A 100 -22.61 -6.82 2.63
N LYS A 101 -22.21 -6.82 1.35
CA LYS A 101 -23.01 -7.32 0.23
C LYS A 101 -22.63 -8.77 -0.09
N PRO A 102 -23.49 -9.52 -0.82
CA PRO A 102 -23.14 -10.85 -1.31
C PRO A 102 -21.81 -10.84 -2.07
N ILE A 103 -21.07 -11.94 -2.01
CA ILE A 103 -19.69 -12.02 -2.54
C ILE A 103 -19.59 -11.59 -4.01
N ILE A 104 -20.56 -11.99 -4.83
CA ILE A 104 -20.62 -11.63 -6.26
C ILE A 104 -20.80 -10.11 -6.41
N THR A 105 -21.74 -9.52 -5.68
CA THR A 105 -22.01 -8.07 -5.71
C THR A 105 -20.81 -7.27 -5.19
N MET A 106 -20.14 -7.73 -4.13
CA MET A 106 -18.95 -7.08 -3.61
C MET A 106 -17.81 -7.05 -4.64
N LEU A 107 -17.55 -8.20 -5.28
CA LEU A 107 -16.51 -8.29 -6.31
C LEU A 107 -16.83 -7.42 -7.52
N GLU A 108 -18.10 -7.39 -7.94
CA GLU A 108 -18.55 -6.57 -9.05
C GLU A 108 -18.42 -5.06 -8.76
N GLU A 109 -18.71 -4.64 -7.53
CA GLU A 109 -18.52 -3.25 -7.11
C GLU A 109 -17.06 -2.84 -7.02
N VAL A 110 -16.18 -3.73 -6.54
CA VAL A 110 -14.73 -3.49 -6.54
C VAL A 110 -14.21 -3.37 -7.98
N ARG A 111 -14.64 -4.26 -8.87
CA ARG A 111 -14.29 -4.24 -10.30
C ARG A 111 -14.72 -2.93 -10.95
N CYS A 112 -15.99 -2.56 -10.81
CA CYS A 112 -16.53 -1.29 -11.31
C CYS A 112 -15.75 -0.08 -10.77
N TYR A 113 -15.40 -0.09 -9.48
CA TYR A 113 -14.63 1.00 -8.87
C TYR A 113 -13.24 1.16 -9.49
N VAL A 114 -12.49 0.06 -9.63
CA VAL A 114 -11.15 0.08 -10.24
C VAL A 114 -11.24 0.53 -11.70
N MET A 115 -12.20 0.02 -12.46
CA MET A 115 -12.43 0.43 -13.85
C MET A 115 -12.73 1.92 -13.98
N GLN A 116 -13.58 2.46 -13.10
CA GLN A 116 -13.87 3.90 -13.09
C GLN A 116 -12.63 4.74 -12.79
N ILE A 117 -11.73 4.29 -11.89
CA ILE A 117 -10.46 4.98 -11.65
C ILE A 117 -9.59 4.98 -12.91
N MET A 118 -9.43 3.82 -13.54
CA MET A 118 -8.63 3.69 -14.77
C MET A 118 -9.20 4.56 -15.89
N ALA A 119 -10.52 4.59 -16.07
CA ALA A 119 -11.18 5.43 -17.07
C ALA A 119 -10.97 6.94 -16.80
N ARG A 120 -11.12 7.38 -15.54
CA ARG A 120 -10.85 8.77 -15.14
C ARG A 120 -9.38 9.14 -15.38
N ASN A 121 -8.45 8.29 -14.99
CA ASN A 121 -7.02 8.51 -15.19
C ASN A 121 -6.66 8.56 -16.68
N LYS A 122 -7.22 7.64 -17.49
CA LYS A 122 -7.04 7.66 -18.94
C LYS A 122 -7.52 8.98 -19.53
N LYS A 123 -8.74 9.43 -19.18
CA LYS A 123 -9.29 10.71 -19.65
C LYS A 123 -8.40 11.90 -19.26
N ALA A 124 -7.88 11.92 -18.04
CA ALA A 124 -6.97 12.96 -17.58
C ALA A 124 -5.63 12.98 -18.34
N LEU A 125 -5.22 11.85 -18.94
CA LEU A 125 -3.98 11.73 -19.70
C LEU A 125 -4.13 12.00 -21.21
N VAL A 126 -5.34 12.00 -21.77
CA VAL A 126 -5.57 12.14 -23.24
C VAL A 126 -4.92 13.40 -23.82
N GLY A 127 -4.82 14.49 -23.05
CA GLY A 127 -4.16 15.75 -23.48
C GLY A 127 -2.84 16.04 -22.77
N TYR A 128 -2.29 15.09 -22.02
CA TYR A 128 -1.08 15.30 -21.24
C TYR A 128 0.16 14.82 -21.98
N SER A 129 1.09 15.73 -22.27
CA SER A 129 2.32 15.47 -23.04
C SER A 129 3.57 15.25 -22.19
N GLY A 130 3.47 15.32 -20.86
CA GLY A 130 4.62 15.15 -19.97
C GLY A 130 5.09 13.70 -19.87
N ARG A 131 6.39 13.50 -19.65
CA ARG A 131 7.00 12.17 -19.53
C ARG A 131 6.62 11.45 -18.23
N LEU A 132 6.30 12.19 -17.17
CA LEU A 132 5.92 11.65 -15.86
C LEU A 132 4.44 11.86 -15.60
N ALA A 133 3.79 10.99 -14.81
CA ALA A 133 2.40 11.22 -14.41
C ALA A 133 2.24 12.61 -13.75
N PRO A 134 1.11 13.33 -13.97
CA PRO A 134 0.96 14.73 -13.54
C PRO A 134 1.26 15.00 -12.06
N THR A 135 0.87 14.08 -11.18
CA THR A 135 1.14 14.20 -9.72
C THR A 135 2.63 14.11 -9.41
N GLN A 136 3.37 13.23 -10.10
CA GLN A 136 4.79 13.02 -9.93
C GLN A 136 5.57 14.18 -10.54
N GLN A 137 5.15 14.67 -11.71
CA GLN A 137 5.70 15.89 -12.30
C GLN A 137 5.53 17.09 -11.35
N SER A 138 4.33 17.28 -10.80
CA SER A 138 4.07 18.37 -9.84
C SER A 138 4.94 18.27 -8.58
N ARG A 139 5.17 17.05 -8.06
CA ARG A 139 6.11 16.82 -6.95
C ARG A 139 7.53 17.21 -7.36
N LEU A 140 8.01 16.75 -8.51
CA LEU A 140 9.35 17.06 -9.00
C LEU A 140 9.55 18.58 -9.17
N GLU A 141 8.59 19.28 -9.77
CA GLU A 141 8.67 20.74 -9.94
C GLU A 141 8.74 21.49 -8.61
N ARG A 142 8.07 20.98 -7.56
CA ARG A 142 8.21 21.55 -6.22
C ARG A 142 9.62 21.35 -5.67
N GLU A 143 10.17 20.13 -5.77
CA GLU A 143 11.52 19.86 -5.29
C GLU A 143 12.57 20.68 -6.06
N LYS A 144 12.40 20.89 -7.37
CA LYS A 144 13.26 21.80 -8.16
C LYS A 144 13.27 23.23 -7.61
N ARG A 145 12.08 23.79 -7.31
CA ARG A 145 11.97 25.14 -6.74
C ARG A 145 12.65 25.26 -5.38
N GLU A 146 12.55 24.23 -4.55
CA GLU A 146 13.23 24.18 -3.25
C GLU A 146 14.74 24.04 -3.43
N SER A 147 15.20 23.24 -4.39
CA SER A 147 16.61 23.08 -4.74
C SER A 147 17.25 24.38 -5.23
N ASN A 148 16.51 25.25 -5.92
CA ASN A 148 17.02 26.54 -6.40
C ASN A 148 17.45 27.50 -5.27
N LYS A 149 17.07 27.22 -4.02
CA LYS A 149 17.52 27.98 -2.84
C LYS A 149 18.95 27.61 -2.40
N TRP A 150 19.45 26.47 -2.87
CA TRP A 150 20.76 25.95 -2.52
C TRP A 150 21.80 26.40 -3.54
N ARG A 151 22.93 26.91 -3.06
CA ARG A 151 24.07 27.31 -3.88
C ARG A 151 25.25 26.37 -3.61
N PRO A 152 25.68 25.56 -4.58
CA PRO A 152 26.91 24.79 -4.46
C PRO A 152 28.12 25.69 -4.75
N LEU A 153 29.13 25.63 -3.90
CA LEU A 153 30.43 26.26 -4.07
C LEU A 153 31.49 25.16 -4.07
N PRO A 154 32.35 25.04 -5.11
CA PRO A 154 33.43 24.07 -5.08
C PRO A 154 34.42 24.44 -3.97
N ILE A 155 34.85 23.45 -3.17
CA ILE A 155 35.82 23.66 -2.09
C ILE A 155 37.27 23.55 -2.63
N GLY A 156 37.46 23.02 -3.84
CA GLY A 156 38.77 22.94 -4.49
C GLY A 156 39.62 21.76 -4.00
N ASP A 157 38.99 20.62 -3.73
CA ASP A 157 39.72 19.36 -3.56
C ASP A 157 40.39 18.95 -4.88
N ASP A 158 41.51 18.22 -4.82
CA ASP A 158 42.28 17.80 -6.00
C ASP A 158 41.45 16.95 -7.00
N ALA A 159 40.36 16.33 -6.52
CA ALA A 159 39.42 15.56 -7.33
C ALA A 159 38.18 16.34 -7.79
N GLY A 160 37.96 17.57 -7.30
CA GLY A 160 36.81 18.42 -7.62
C GLY A 160 35.44 17.86 -7.18
N ASN A 161 35.40 16.93 -6.24
CA ASN A 161 34.20 16.20 -5.84
C ASN A 161 33.52 16.78 -4.59
N VAL A 162 34.18 17.72 -3.89
CA VAL A 162 33.68 18.26 -2.63
C VAL A 162 33.12 19.66 -2.83
N TYR A 163 31.85 19.83 -2.45
CA TYR A 163 31.11 21.09 -2.57
C TYR A 163 30.60 21.54 -1.21
N GLU A 164 30.74 22.84 -0.92
CA GLU A 164 29.99 23.51 0.14
C GLU A 164 28.64 23.90 -0.45
N VAL A 165 27.56 23.26 -0.01
CA VAL A 165 26.21 23.62 -0.43
C VAL A 165 25.57 24.49 0.64
N GLN A 166 25.22 25.72 0.27
CA GLN A 166 24.69 26.73 1.18
C GLN A 166 23.21 27.02 0.91
N CYS A 167 22.39 27.05 1.95
CA CYS A 167 21.04 27.60 1.98
C CYS A 167 20.82 28.23 3.35
N LEU A 168 21.08 29.54 3.47
CA LEU A 168 21.18 30.24 4.76
C LEU A 168 19.97 29.98 5.68
N PRO A 169 20.21 29.69 6.98
CA PRO A 169 21.50 29.67 7.70
C PRO A 169 22.28 28.35 7.59
N MET A 170 21.79 27.38 6.80
CA MET A 170 22.39 26.04 6.71
C MET A 170 23.55 26.01 5.70
N LYS A 171 24.62 25.31 6.08
CA LYS A 171 25.77 25.00 5.24
C LYS A 171 26.12 23.53 5.43
N VAL A 172 26.31 22.81 4.33
CA VAL A 172 26.66 21.38 4.36
C VAL A 172 27.80 21.13 3.39
N SER A 173 28.75 20.29 3.79
CA SER A 173 29.77 19.76 2.88
C SER A 173 29.21 18.48 2.25
N VAL A 174 29.25 18.41 0.93
CA VAL A 174 28.79 17.25 0.15
C VAL A 174 29.97 16.76 -0.67
N ASP A 175 30.38 15.52 -0.41
CA ASP A 175 31.39 14.80 -1.18
C ASP A 175 30.66 13.89 -2.18
N LEU A 176 30.69 14.26 -3.46
CA LEU A 176 30.05 13.50 -4.54
C LEU A 176 30.82 12.21 -4.88
N GLY A 177 32.10 12.10 -4.51
CA GLY A 177 32.90 10.90 -4.71
C GLY A 177 32.48 9.74 -3.81
N LYS A 178 31.86 10.04 -2.66
CA LYS A 178 31.28 9.06 -1.72
C LYS A 178 29.80 8.77 -1.95
N VAL A 179 29.22 9.25 -3.05
CA VAL A 179 27.84 8.92 -3.45
C VAL A 179 27.94 7.96 -4.64
N PRO A 180 28.04 6.64 -4.44
CA PRO A 180 28.46 5.80 -5.53
C PRO A 180 27.24 5.21 -6.23
N SER A 181 27.35 5.09 -7.56
CA SER A 181 26.64 4.08 -8.34
C SER A 181 26.70 2.73 -7.61
N GLN A 182 25.70 1.88 -7.88
CA GLN A 182 25.59 0.52 -7.32
C GLN A 182 26.89 -0.30 -7.45
N ASP A 183 27.76 0.06 -8.40
CA ASP A 183 28.99 -0.64 -8.78
C ASP A 183 30.18 -0.45 -7.81
N PHE A 184 30.10 0.45 -6.82
CA PHE A 184 31.19 0.69 -5.85
C PHE A 184 30.86 0.28 -4.41
N TRP A 185 29.85 -0.56 -4.21
CA TRP A 185 29.53 -1.07 -2.88
C TRP A 185 30.47 -2.23 -2.54
N GLU A 186 31.16 -2.16 -1.39
CA GLU A 186 31.98 -3.27 -0.91
C GLU A 186 31.10 -4.51 -0.64
N HIS A 187 31.39 -5.59 -1.37
CA HIS A 187 30.79 -6.89 -1.13
C HIS A 187 31.40 -7.49 0.14
N LEU A 188 30.64 -7.48 1.23
CA LEU A 188 30.98 -8.22 2.44
C LEU A 188 30.68 -9.71 2.21
N ASP A 189 31.70 -10.56 2.33
CA ASP A 189 31.63 -12.04 2.28
C ASP A 189 30.87 -12.61 3.50
N THR A 190 29.58 -12.30 3.57
CA THR A 190 28.66 -12.91 4.54
C THR A 190 27.81 -13.96 3.86
N LEU A 191 27.68 -15.12 4.51
CA LEU A 191 26.96 -16.28 3.99
C LEU A 191 25.55 -15.89 3.51
N PRO A 192 25.09 -16.45 2.37
CA PRO A 192 23.85 -16.03 1.73
C PRO A 192 22.66 -16.16 2.67
N ILE A 193 21.85 -15.10 2.73
CA ILE A 193 20.67 -15.03 3.61
C ILE A 193 19.66 -16.07 3.14
N LEU A 194 19.47 -17.13 3.92
CA LEU A 194 18.46 -18.14 3.64
C LEU A 194 17.05 -17.57 3.80
N PRO A 195 16.09 -17.97 2.95
CA PRO A 195 14.71 -17.51 3.04
C PRO A 195 14.11 -17.88 4.41
N PRO A 196 13.26 -17.01 4.98
CA PRO A 196 12.70 -17.22 6.31
C PRO A 196 11.84 -18.49 6.35
N ARG A 197 12.03 -19.31 7.39
CA ARG A 197 11.23 -20.53 7.62
C ARG A 197 9.74 -20.19 7.71
N TYR A 198 8.96 -20.72 6.76
CA TYR A 198 7.52 -20.53 6.69
C TYR A 198 6.81 -21.17 7.90
N LYS A 199 6.04 -20.37 8.65
CA LYS A 199 5.12 -20.86 9.68
C LYS A 199 3.67 -20.60 9.24
N LYS A 200 2.81 -21.63 9.26
CA LYS A 200 1.37 -21.46 9.05
C LYS A 200 0.83 -20.50 10.13
N PRO A 201 0.13 -19.41 9.75
CA PRO A 201 -0.48 -18.52 10.73
C PRO A 201 -1.60 -19.23 11.48
N ILE A 202 -1.76 -18.91 12.77
CA ILE A 202 -2.98 -19.21 13.54
C ILE A 202 -4.15 -18.57 12.80
N GLU A 203 -5.22 -19.33 12.64
CA GLU A 203 -6.37 -18.95 11.81
C GLU A 203 -6.88 -17.56 12.16
N ARG A 204 -7.29 -16.83 11.11
CA ARG A 204 -8.07 -15.60 11.24
C ARG A 204 -9.29 -15.91 12.12
N PRO A 205 -9.57 -15.17 13.21
CA PRO A 205 -10.82 -15.32 13.93
C PRO A 205 -11.97 -15.25 12.92
N SER A 206 -12.78 -16.30 12.88
CA SER A 206 -13.96 -16.36 12.01
C SER A 206 -14.84 -15.14 12.32
N THR A 207 -14.81 -14.14 11.45
CA THR A 207 -15.93 -13.20 11.37
C THR A 207 -17.13 -14.06 11.06
N LYS A 208 -18.05 -14.20 12.02
CA LYS A 208 -19.36 -14.81 11.81
C LYS A 208 -19.96 -14.12 10.58
N ARG A 209 -19.84 -14.78 9.43
CA ARG A 209 -20.51 -14.37 8.20
C ARG A 209 -21.99 -14.46 8.51
N ASP A 210 -22.70 -13.36 8.35
CA ASP A 210 -24.15 -13.37 8.45
C ASP A 210 -24.71 -14.15 7.25
N LYS A 211 -25.01 -15.44 7.48
CA LYS A 211 -25.54 -16.36 6.47
C LYS A 211 -27.02 -16.10 6.16
N ARG A 212 -27.70 -15.17 6.85
CA ARG A 212 -29.14 -14.90 6.65
C ARG A 212 -29.46 -14.42 5.24
N ASN A 213 -28.51 -13.77 4.56
CA ASN A 213 -28.65 -13.35 3.16
C ASN A 213 -28.26 -14.41 2.13
N ASP A 214 -27.68 -15.54 2.56
CA ASP A 214 -27.28 -16.66 1.70
C ASP A 214 -28.36 -17.77 1.65
N ALA A 215 -29.41 -17.67 2.48
CA ALA A 215 -30.54 -18.59 2.43
C ALA A 215 -31.46 -18.27 1.24
N PRO A 216 -32.10 -19.26 0.60
CA PRO A 216 -33.13 -19.02 -0.39
C PRO A 216 -34.25 -18.21 0.28
N LYS A 217 -34.53 -17.00 -0.22
CA LYS A 217 -35.71 -16.25 0.21
C LYS A 217 -36.95 -17.07 -0.10
N ASP A 218 -37.80 -17.25 0.89
CA ASP A 218 -39.09 -17.91 0.69
C ASP A 218 -39.91 -17.12 -0.34
N LYS A 219 -40.58 -17.84 -1.24
CA LYS A 219 -41.24 -17.22 -2.40
C LYS A 219 -42.50 -16.51 -1.94
N SER A 220 -42.41 -15.20 -1.70
CA SER A 220 -43.53 -14.39 -1.22
C SER A 220 -44.54 -13.97 -2.30
N ASP A 221 -44.45 -14.47 -3.53
CA ASP A 221 -45.34 -14.04 -4.63
C ASP A 221 -46.21 -15.22 -5.14
N PRO A 222 -47.52 -15.20 -4.85
CA PRO A 222 -48.48 -16.21 -5.33
C PRO A 222 -48.63 -16.25 -6.85
N HIS A 223 -48.22 -15.21 -7.59
CA HIS A 223 -48.43 -15.07 -9.03
C HIS A 223 -47.20 -15.48 -9.86
N ARG A 224 -46.11 -15.91 -9.22
CA ARG A 224 -44.90 -16.33 -9.93
C ARG A 224 -45.04 -17.72 -10.53
N THR A 225 -45.38 -17.79 -11.81
CA THR A 225 -45.44 -19.05 -12.56
C THR A 225 -44.08 -19.75 -12.61
N LYS A 226 -44.04 -21.03 -12.21
CA LYS A 226 -42.85 -21.88 -12.36
C LYS A 226 -42.62 -22.12 -13.86
N ARG A 227 -41.40 -21.87 -14.37
CA ARG A 227 -41.02 -22.35 -15.70
C ARG A 227 -41.12 -23.88 -15.71
N ARG A 228 -42.08 -24.44 -16.47
CA ARG A 228 -42.06 -25.86 -16.80
C ARG A 228 -40.95 -26.05 -17.82
N ILE A 229 -39.81 -26.55 -17.36
CA ILE A 229 -38.76 -27.04 -18.26
C ILE A 229 -39.30 -28.37 -18.79
N GLY A 230 -39.65 -28.42 -20.08
CA GLY A 230 -40.04 -29.66 -20.74
C GLY A 230 -38.92 -30.71 -20.62
N THR A 231 -39.28 -31.98 -20.71
CA THR A 231 -38.34 -33.11 -20.59
C THR A 231 -37.15 -32.88 -21.52
N ILE A 232 -35.94 -32.84 -20.94
CA ILE A 232 -34.71 -32.58 -21.69
C ILE A 232 -34.42 -33.79 -22.56
N VAL A 233 -34.50 -33.65 -23.88
CA VAL A 233 -34.20 -34.70 -24.86
C VAL A 233 -32.83 -34.49 -25.46
N CYS A 234 -32.02 -35.54 -25.54
CA CYS A 234 -30.69 -35.43 -26.12
C CYS A 234 -30.75 -35.33 -27.65
N LYS A 235 -30.11 -34.32 -28.22
CA LYS A 235 -30.04 -34.15 -29.70
C LYS A 235 -29.15 -35.17 -30.43
N TYR A 236 -28.43 -36.06 -29.74
CA TYR A 236 -27.55 -37.06 -30.38
C TYR A 236 -28.24 -38.42 -30.56
N TYR A 237 -29.01 -38.87 -29.57
CA TYR A 237 -29.68 -40.18 -29.59
C TYR A 237 -31.18 -40.08 -29.26
N LEU A 238 -31.71 -38.86 -29.12
CA LEU A 238 -33.13 -38.52 -29.02
C LEU A 238 -33.91 -39.13 -27.85
N GLN A 239 -33.28 -39.65 -26.78
CA GLN A 239 -34.03 -40.00 -25.56
C GLN A 239 -34.05 -38.87 -24.52
N ALA A 240 -35.08 -38.94 -23.70
CA ALA A 240 -35.38 -38.04 -22.60
C ALA A 240 -34.47 -38.27 -21.39
N GLY A 241 -34.21 -37.21 -20.62
CA GLY A 241 -33.52 -37.25 -19.31
C GLY A 241 -32.13 -36.63 -19.30
N HIS A 242 -31.51 -36.36 -20.45
CA HIS A 242 -30.22 -35.68 -20.49
C HIS A 242 -29.94 -34.97 -21.83
N ASN A 243 -28.91 -34.11 -21.88
CA ASN A 243 -28.56 -33.34 -23.08
C ASN A 243 -27.33 -33.93 -23.81
N LYS A 244 -27.03 -33.44 -25.02
CA LYS A 244 -25.91 -33.92 -25.86
C LYS A 244 -24.53 -33.85 -25.17
N ARG A 245 -24.32 -32.90 -24.25
CA ARG A 245 -23.01 -32.77 -23.55
C ARG A 245 -22.81 -33.84 -22.49
N SER A 246 -23.88 -34.25 -21.82
CA SER A 246 -23.88 -35.31 -20.80
C SER A 246 -24.14 -36.71 -21.37
N CYS A 247 -24.25 -36.84 -22.69
CA CYS A 247 -24.50 -38.12 -23.35
C CYS A 247 -23.28 -39.04 -23.25
N LYS A 248 -23.40 -40.14 -22.50
CA LYS A 248 -22.35 -41.16 -22.35
C LYS A 248 -21.93 -41.75 -23.70
N MET A 249 -22.91 -42.15 -24.52
CA MET A 249 -22.66 -42.72 -25.85
C MET A 249 -21.87 -41.78 -26.78
N ARG A 250 -22.11 -40.46 -26.71
CA ARG A 250 -21.32 -39.48 -27.46
C ARG A 250 -19.89 -39.38 -26.93
N LYS A 251 -19.70 -39.44 -25.61
CA LYS A 251 -18.37 -39.38 -24.99
C LYS A 251 -17.54 -40.61 -25.34
N GLU A 252 -18.17 -41.78 -25.33
CA GLU A 252 -17.57 -43.04 -25.77
C GLU A 252 -17.20 -43.00 -27.26
N ALA A 253 -18.10 -42.52 -28.12
CA ALA A 253 -17.83 -42.35 -29.55
C ALA A 253 -16.74 -41.30 -29.87
N MET A 254 -16.50 -40.35 -28.96
CA MET A 254 -15.46 -39.32 -29.09
C MET A 254 -14.15 -39.70 -28.39
N GLY A 255 -14.04 -40.92 -27.85
CA GLY A 255 -12.82 -41.39 -27.17
C GLY A 255 -12.51 -40.67 -25.86
N GLU A 256 -13.46 -39.90 -25.30
CA GLU A 256 -13.33 -39.22 -24.01
C GLU A 256 -13.69 -40.20 -22.87
N GLY A 257 -13.04 -41.36 -22.87
CA GLY A 257 -13.11 -42.38 -21.84
C GLY A 257 -12.01 -42.17 -20.81
N SER A 258 -12.42 -41.87 -19.58
CA SER A 258 -11.60 -41.76 -18.38
C SER A 258 -10.56 -42.87 -18.23
N ALA A 259 -9.28 -42.49 -18.10
CA ALA A 259 -8.25 -43.34 -17.51
C ALA A 259 -8.42 -43.37 -15.98
N ALA A 260 -8.68 -44.59 -15.50
CA ALA A 260 -8.90 -45.08 -14.14
C ALA A 260 -7.60 -45.04 -13.28
N PRO A 261 -7.55 -45.55 -12.04
CA PRO A 261 -8.58 -46.22 -11.23
C PRO A 261 -8.97 -45.52 -9.91
#